data_AF-A0A7S3BC18-F1
#
_entry.id   AF-A0A7S3BC18-F1
#
_cell.length_a   1.000
_cell.length_b   1.000
_cell.length_c   1.000
_cell.angle_alpha   90.00
_cell.angle_beta   90.00
_cell.angle_gamma   90.00
#
_symmetry.space_group_name_H-M   'P 1'
#
loop_
_entity.id
_entity.type
_entity.pdbx_description
1 polymer ?
#
loop_
_entity_poly.entity_id
_entity_poly.type
_entity_poly.pdbx_seq_one_letter_code
_entity_poly.pdbx_strand_id
1 'polypeptide(L)'
;AAAHDPADPDPERVALAEEFNAAGIEAFGEGRFGVAAEKLSGAIRMDPSNPAFYGNRSLALERGERFEQALDDAESCLRCDPTYAKGYERKGRALLGLGEYAAAEAAFQRGLILQPGDAGLEDGLLEAGHAATRHKLEIVRRGNEVLGLDPADLMGAGGRDGDGKRGGGRSELR
;
A
#
# COMPACT_ATOMS: atom_id res chain seq x y z
N ALA A 1 -39.29 31.29 10.75
CA ALA A 1 -38.65 29.98 10.60
C ALA A 1 -38.02 29.94 9.22
N ALA A 2 -36.71 30.10 9.12
CA ALA A 2 -36.02 29.99 7.84
C ALA A 2 -36.17 28.52 7.38
N ALA A 3 -36.67 28.34 6.16
CA ALA A 3 -36.78 27.03 5.56
C ALA A 3 -35.36 26.46 5.40
N HIS A 4 -35.10 25.33 6.04
CA HIS A 4 -33.90 24.54 5.82
C HIS A 4 -33.92 24.07 4.35
N ASP A 5 -32.90 24.45 3.59
CA ASP A 5 -32.71 23.99 2.22
C ASP A 5 -32.53 22.47 2.26
N PRO A 6 -33.32 21.66 1.54
CA PRO A 6 -33.18 20.19 1.55
C PRO A 6 -31.81 19.69 1.06
N ALA A 7 -30.96 20.57 0.54
CA ALA A 7 -29.58 20.30 0.17
C ALA A 7 -28.55 20.58 1.29
N ASP A 8 -28.92 21.29 2.36
CA ASP A 8 -28.03 21.54 3.49
C ASP A 8 -28.08 20.33 4.45
N PRO A 9 -26.93 19.74 4.83
CA PRO A 9 -26.94 18.65 5.79
C PRO A 9 -27.45 19.15 7.14
N ASP A 10 -28.41 18.42 7.71
CA ASP A 10 -28.98 18.69 9.03
C ASP A 10 -27.85 18.93 10.07
N PRO A 11 -27.76 20.13 10.67
CA PRO A 11 -26.70 20.48 11.60
C PRO A 11 -26.58 19.51 12.79
N GLU A 12 -27.69 18.93 13.24
CA GLU A 12 -27.68 17.95 14.34
C GLU A 12 -27.01 16.64 13.90
N ARG A 13 -27.24 16.21 12.65
CA ARG A 13 -26.59 15.02 12.08
C ARG A 13 -25.09 15.24 11.89
N VAL A 14 -24.68 16.42 11.44
CA VAL A 14 -23.26 16.76 11.28
C VAL A 14 -22.56 16.75 12.64
N ALA A 15 -23.15 17.38 13.65
CA ALA A 15 -22.60 17.38 15.01
C ALA A 15 -22.46 15.95 15.57
N LEU A 16 -23.47 15.11 15.36
CA LEU A 16 -23.43 13.71 15.78
C LEU A 16 -22.39 12.89 15.01
N ALA A 17 -22.18 13.18 13.72
CA ALA A 17 -21.13 12.56 12.93
C ALA A 17 -19.73 12.85 13.52
N GLU A 18 -19.49 14.10 13.88
CA GLU A 18 -18.24 14.55 14.50
C GLU A 18 -18.03 13.95 15.89
N GLU A 19 -19.10 13.80 16.69
CA GLU A 19 -19.02 13.11 17.99
C GLU A 19 -18.60 11.64 17.83
N PHE A 20 -19.22 10.93 16.88
CA PHE A 20 -18.83 9.56 16.56
C PHE A 20 -17.38 9.47 16.05
N ASN A 21 -16.95 10.43 15.24
CA ASN A 21 -15.58 10.50 14.73
C ASN A 21 -14.58 10.73 15.87
N ALA A 22 -14.85 11.68 16.78
CA ALA A 22 -14.01 11.96 17.94
C ALA A 22 -13.88 10.72 18.85
N ALA A 23 -14.99 10.05 19.17
CA ALA A 23 -14.98 8.82 19.94
C ALA A 23 -14.22 7.68 19.23
N GLY A 24 -14.26 7.64 17.90
CA GLY A 24 -13.48 6.69 17.09
C GLY A 24 -11.98 6.95 17.17
N ILE A 25 -11.56 8.21 17.06
CA ILE A 25 -10.16 8.63 17.17
C ILE A 25 -9.63 8.36 18.59
N GLU A 26 -10.44 8.62 19.62
CA GLU A 26 -10.09 8.32 21.01
C GLU A 26 -9.87 6.81 21.22
N ALA A 27 -10.83 5.98 20.80
CA ALA A 27 -10.69 4.53 20.87
C ALA A 27 -9.48 4.02 20.07
N PHE A 28 -9.15 4.66 18.95
CA PHE A 28 -7.95 4.35 18.17
C PHE A 28 -6.67 4.67 18.96
N GLY A 29 -6.59 5.82 19.62
CA GLY A 29 -5.46 6.22 20.47
C GLY A 29 -5.20 5.25 21.63
N GLU A 30 -6.25 4.57 22.10
CA GLU A 30 -6.18 3.52 23.12
C GLU A 30 -5.86 2.11 22.57
N GLY A 31 -5.68 1.97 21.25
CA GLY A 31 -5.44 0.68 20.59
C GLY A 31 -6.68 -0.20 20.45
N ARG A 32 -7.88 0.31 20.76
CA ARG A 32 -9.16 -0.42 20.63
C ARG A 32 -9.69 -0.32 19.20
N PHE A 33 -8.95 -0.89 18.24
CA PHE A 33 -9.21 -0.73 16.80
C PHE A 33 -10.60 -1.19 16.35
N GLY A 34 -11.13 -2.27 16.92
CA GLY A 34 -12.50 -2.72 16.63
C GLY A 34 -13.57 -1.70 17.07
N VAL A 35 -13.42 -1.14 18.27
CA VAL A 35 -14.32 -0.11 18.80
C VAL A 35 -14.20 1.17 17.98
N ALA A 36 -12.98 1.56 17.61
CA ALA A 36 -12.74 2.71 16.74
C ALA A 36 -13.50 2.55 15.41
N ALA A 37 -13.41 1.38 14.77
CA ALA A 37 -14.12 1.11 13.53
C ALA A 37 -15.66 1.16 13.68
N GLU A 38 -16.20 0.69 14.81
CA GLU A 38 -17.64 0.78 15.09
C GLU A 38 -18.10 2.24 15.26
N LYS A 39 -17.34 3.06 15.99
CA LYS A 39 -17.65 4.48 16.18
C LYS A 39 -17.58 5.25 14.87
N LEU A 40 -16.55 5.01 14.06
CA LEU A 40 -16.42 5.62 12.73
C LEU A 40 -17.51 5.15 11.75
N SER A 41 -18.02 3.93 11.92
CA SER A 41 -19.22 3.50 11.19
C SER A 41 -20.46 4.30 11.58
N GLY A 42 -20.55 4.74 12.84
CA GLY A 42 -21.54 5.72 13.29
C GLY A 42 -21.41 7.05 12.56
N ALA A 43 -20.18 7.59 12.47
CA ALA A 43 -19.90 8.85 11.76
C ALA A 43 -20.32 8.77 10.29
N ILE A 44 -19.94 7.69 9.59
CA ILE A 44 -20.30 7.45 8.18
C ILE A 44 -21.82 7.35 7.98
N ARG A 45 -22.57 6.76 8.92
CA ARG A 45 -24.04 6.71 8.80
C ARG A 45 -24.67 8.10 8.94
N MET A 46 -24.07 8.97 9.75
CA MET A 46 -24.57 10.33 9.95
C MET A 46 -24.21 11.23 8.77
N ASP A 47 -22.99 11.14 8.25
CA ASP A 47 -22.53 11.83 7.06
C ASP A 47 -21.65 10.90 6.19
N PRO A 48 -22.24 10.28 5.15
CA PRO A 48 -21.54 9.37 4.25
C PRO A 48 -20.74 10.10 3.15
N SER A 49 -20.74 11.42 3.13
CA SER A 49 -20.03 12.21 2.11
C SER A 49 -18.64 12.65 2.54
N ASN A 50 -18.34 12.56 3.84
CA ASN A 50 -17.06 13.00 4.39
C ASN A 50 -15.96 11.95 4.19
N PRO A 51 -14.93 12.22 3.35
CA PRO A 51 -13.84 11.27 3.11
C PRO A 51 -13.03 10.96 4.37
N ALA A 52 -12.95 11.89 5.33
CA ALA A 52 -12.14 11.71 6.53
C ALA A 52 -12.63 10.52 7.38
N PHE A 53 -13.94 10.28 7.46
CA PHE A 53 -14.48 9.19 8.28
C PHE A 53 -14.11 7.82 7.70
N TYR A 54 -14.20 7.66 6.38
CA TYR A 54 -13.71 6.46 5.71
C TYR A 54 -12.20 6.30 5.85
N GLY A 55 -11.42 7.38 5.69
CA GLY A 55 -9.97 7.34 5.87
C GLY A 55 -9.54 6.98 7.30
N ASN A 56 -10.25 7.46 8.31
CA ASN A 56 -10.02 7.12 9.72
C ASN A 56 -10.41 5.67 10.00
N ARG A 57 -11.53 5.18 9.43
CA ARG A 57 -11.97 3.80 9.63
C ARG A 57 -11.03 2.81 8.94
N SER A 58 -10.55 3.17 7.74
CA SER A 58 -9.50 2.44 7.03
C SER A 58 -8.24 2.29 7.89
N LEU A 59 -7.80 3.38 8.55
CA LEU A 59 -6.65 3.32 9.47
C LEU A 59 -6.89 2.38 10.66
N ALA A 60 -8.07 2.47 11.29
CA ALA A 60 -8.42 1.58 12.39
C ALA A 60 -8.44 0.10 11.96
N LEU A 61 -8.99 -0.19 10.78
CA LEU A 61 -9.03 -1.54 10.21
C LEU A 61 -7.64 -2.05 9.85
N GLU A 62 -6.77 -1.20 9.30
CA GLU A 62 -5.36 -1.51 9.00
C GLU A 62 -4.60 -1.91 10.27
N ARG A 63 -4.71 -1.12 11.35
CA ARG A 63 -4.09 -1.47 12.63
C ARG A 63 -4.69 -2.69 13.32
N GLY A 64 -5.94 -3.03 12.98
CA GLY A 64 -6.58 -4.28 13.36
C GLY A 64 -6.30 -5.44 12.40
N GLU A 65 -5.35 -5.31 11.47
CA GLU A 65 -4.97 -6.31 10.46
C GLU A 65 -6.11 -6.77 9.54
N ARG A 66 -7.16 -5.95 9.39
CA ARG A 66 -8.31 -6.20 8.50
C ARG A 66 -8.10 -5.49 7.16
N PHE A 67 -7.06 -5.89 6.45
CA PHE A 67 -6.56 -5.13 5.29
C PHE A 67 -7.53 -5.03 4.11
N GLU A 68 -8.32 -6.07 3.82
CA GLU A 68 -9.34 -6.03 2.75
C GLU A 68 -10.39 -4.93 3.01
N GLN A 69 -10.87 -4.86 4.24
CA GLN A 69 -11.88 -3.86 4.63
C GLN A 69 -11.26 -2.47 4.75
N ALA A 70 -9.99 -2.38 5.15
CA ALA A 70 -9.24 -1.13 5.11
C ALA A 70 -9.10 -0.60 3.68
N LEU A 71 -8.89 -1.49 2.70
CA LEU A 71 -8.82 -1.13 1.29
C LEU A 71 -10.17 -0.63 0.78
N ASP A 72 -11.27 -1.33 1.07
CA ASP A 72 -12.62 -0.90 0.68
C ASP A 72 -12.96 0.51 1.21
N ASP A 73 -12.56 0.81 2.45
CA ASP A 73 -12.73 2.13 3.05
C ASP A 73 -11.82 3.18 2.42
N ALA A 74 -10.57 2.85 2.11
CA ALA A 74 -9.67 3.77 1.41
C ALA A 74 -10.21 4.11 0.01
N GLU A 75 -10.82 3.16 -0.69
CA GLU A 75 -11.47 3.41 -1.97
C GLU A 75 -12.76 4.21 -1.81
N SER A 76 -13.54 3.96 -0.76
CA SER A 76 -14.72 4.77 -0.43
C SER A 76 -14.35 6.22 -0.14
N CYS A 77 -13.28 6.43 0.61
CA CYS A 77 -12.66 7.73 0.88
C CYS A 77 -12.32 8.47 -0.42
N LEU A 78 -11.65 7.78 -1.36
CA LEU A 78 -11.27 8.34 -2.65
C LEU A 78 -12.44 8.52 -3.64
N ARG A 79 -13.55 7.78 -3.47
CA ARG A 79 -14.79 8.06 -4.20
C ARG A 79 -15.47 9.32 -3.69
N CYS A 80 -15.37 9.62 -2.39
CA CYS A 80 -15.90 10.87 -1.82
C CYS A 80 -15.05 12.06 -2.25
N ASP A 81 -13.72 11.95 -2.15
CA ASP A 81 -12.78 12.96 -2.63
C ASP A 81 -11.55 12.32 -3.29
N PRO A 82 -11.47 12.32 -4.63
CA PRO A 82 -10.33 11.79 -5.37
C PRO A 82 -9.03 12.59 -5.21
N THR A 83 -9.09 13.78 -4.60
CA THR A 83 -7.95 14.67 -4.35
C THR A 83 -7.43 14.59 -2.91
N TYR A 84 -8.09 13.81 -2.06
CA TYR A 84 -7.68 13.65 -0.67
C TYR A 84 -6.44 12.73 -0.56
N ALA A 85 -5.26 13.34 -0.47
CA ALA A 85 -3.97 12.63 -0.46
C ALA A 85 -3.88 11.53 0.62
N LYS A 86 -4.44 11.77 1.81
CA LYS A 86 -4.53 10.75 2.88
C LYS A 86 -5.32 9.51 2.45
N GLY A 87 -6.30 9.62 1.56
CA GLY A 87 -7.01 8.46 1.01
C GLY A 87 -6.07 7.53 0.23
N TYR A 88 -5.12 8.07 -0.52
CA TYR A 88 -4.10 7.29 -1.21
C TYR A 88 -3.08 6.68 -0.27
N GLU A 89 -2.70 7.40 0.80
CA GLU A 89 -1.86 6.84 1.87
C GLU A 89 -2.53 5.61 2.49
N ARG A 90 -3.82 5.72 2.85
CA ARG A 90 -4.61 4.60 3.40
C ARG A 90 -4.72 3.43 2.42
N LYS A 91 -4.95 3.71 1.14
CA LYS A 91 -5.01 2.68 0.08
C LYS A 91 -3.67 1.96 -0.04
N GLY A 92 -2.55 2.68 -0.08
CA GLY A 92 -1.21 2.11 -0.14
C GLY A 92 -0.89 1.24 1.07
N ARG A 93 -1.23 1.70 2.28
CA ARG A 93 -1.04 0.93 3.53
C ARG A 93 -1.85 -0.36 3.56
N ALA A 94 -3.12 -0.32 3.14
CA ALA A 94 -3.94 -1.53 3.05
C ALA A 94 -3.38 -2.53 2.03
N LEU A 95 -2.96 -2.06 0.85
CA LEU A 95 -2.35 -2.92 -0.19
C LEU A 95 -1.01 -3.53 0.26
N LEU A 96 -0.20 -2.80 1.02
CA LEU A 96 1.01 -3.34 1.66
C LEU A 96 0.68 -4.51 2.57
N GLY A 97 -0.34 -4.38 3.43
CA GLY A 97 -0.80 -5.44 4.32
C GLY A 97 -1.34 -6.67 3.57
N LEU A 98 -1.89 -6.48 2.38
CA LEU A 98 -2.34 -7.56 1.49
C LEU A 98 -1.20 -8.21 0.67
N GLY A 99 0.01 -7.64 0.68
CA GLY A 99 1.12 -8.11 -0.15
C GLY A 99 1.06 -7.62 -1.60
N GLU A 100 0.14 -6.72 -1.94
CA GLU A 100 -0.06 -6.16 -3.28
C GLU A 100 0.89 -4.99 -3.54
N TYR A 101 2.20 -5.26 -3.47
CA TYR A 101 3.23 -4.22 -3.38
C TYR A 101 3.26 -3.25 -4.57
N ALA A 102 3.09 -3.75 -5.80
CA ALA A 102 3.08 -2.90 -7.00
C ALA A 102 1.88 -1.93 -7.02
N ALA A 103 0.71 -2.39 -6.56
CA ALA A 103 -0.47 -1.55 -6.44
C ALA A 103 -0.30 -0.53 -5.30
N ALA A 104 0.37 -0.91 -4.20
CA ALA A 104 0.69 0.00 -3.12
C ALA A 104 1.61 1.14 -3.57
N GLU A 105 2.69 0.83 -4.31
CA GLU A 105 3.59 1.85 -4.90
C GLU A 105 2.81 2.85 -5.76
N ALA A 106 1.93 2.36 -6.64
CA ALA A 106 1.11 3.22 -7.50
C ALA A 106 0.18 4.14 -6.69
N ALA A 107 -0.42 3.63 -5.60
CA ALA A 107 -1.25 4.43 -4.71
C ALA A 107 -0.43 5.55 -4.03
N PHE A 108 0.73 5.23 -3.44
CA PHE A 108 1.58 6.23 -2.80
C PHE A 108 2.09 7.29 -3.78
N GLN A 109 2.52 6.88 -4.98
CA GLN A 109 2.90 7.81 -6.05
C GLN A 109 1.77 8.75 -6.42
N ARG A 110 0.52 8.23 -6.51
CA ARG A 110 -0.63 9.06 -6.80
C ARG A 110 -0.92 10.07 -5.69
N GLY A 111 -0.76 9.68 -4.43
CA GLY A 111 -0.81 10.58 -3.28
C GLY A 111 0.25 11.69 -3.37
N LEU A 112 1.50 11.34 -3.71
CA LEU A 112 2.61 12.31 -3.82
C LEU A 112 2.44 13.30 -4.97
N ILE A 113 1.73 12.94 -6.04
CA ILE A 113 1.35 13.89 -7.09
C ILE A 113 0.43 14.98 -6.51
N LEU A 114 -0.45 14.63 -5.57
CA LEU A 114 -1.40 15.56 -4.95
C LEU A 114 -0.76 16.36 -3.81
N GLN A 115 0.10 15.72 -3.02
CA GLN A 115 0.81 16.33 -1.90
C GLN A 115 2.30 15.94 -1.94
N PRO A 116 3.12 16.67 -2.73
CA PRO A 116 4.55 16.44 -2.78
C PRO A 116 5.21 16.71 -1.42
N GLY A 117 6.18 15.89 -1.02
CA GLY A 117 6.91 16.04 0.24
C GLY A 117 6.17 15.57 1.49
N ASP A 118 5.06 14.85 1.33
CA ASP A 118 4.40 14.19 2.47
C ASP A 118 5.23 12.97 2.92
N ALA A 119 5.79 13.06 4.13
CA ALA A 119 6.65 12.02 4.67
C ALA A 119 5.95 10.65 4.79
N GLY A 120 4.65 10.62 5.13
CA GLY A 120 3.92 9.36 5.27
C GLY A 120 3.76 8.61 3.95
N LEU A 121 3.54 9.37 2.86
CA LEU A 121 3.50 8.86 1.50
C LEU A 121 4.89 8.46 0.97
N GLU A 122 5.93 9.26 1.23
CA GLU A 122 7.31 8.94 0.85
C GLU A 122 7.82 7.67 1.54
N ASP A 123 7.59 7.56 2.85
CA ASP A 123 7.94 6.38 3.65
C ASP A 123 7.18 5.15 3.16
N GLY A 124 5.87 5.29 2.88
CA GLY A 124 5.05 4.22 2.34
C GLY A 124 5.53 3.74 0.97
N LEU A 125 5.92 4.66 0.08
CA LEU A 125 6.46 4.32 -1.23
C LEU A 125 7.79 3.56 -1.12
N LEU A 126 8.69 4.02 -0.24
CA LEU A 126 9.97 3.36 0.00
C LEU A 126 9.77 1.94 0.56
N GLU A 127 8.86 1.79 1.52
CA GLU A 127 8.52 0.51 2.12
C GLU A 127 7.94 -0.46 1.07
N ALA A 128 7.01 0.01 0.23
CA ALA A 128 6.42 -0.78 -0.84
C ALA A 128 7.47 -1.25 -1.85
N GLY A 129 8.38 -0.37 -2.27
CA GLY A 129 9.48 -0.72 -3.17
C GLY A 129 10.45 -1.76 -2.56
N HIS A 130 10.78 -1.64 -1.28
CA HIS A 130 11.58 -2.63 -0.56
C HIS A 130 10.86 -3.97 -0.44
N ALA A 131 9.58 -3.97 -0.10
CA ALA A 131 8.77 -5.17 0.00
C ALA A 131 8.63 -5.89 -1.35
N ALA A 132 8.35 -5.14 -2.43
CA ALA A 132 8.30 -5.66 -3.79
C ALA A 132 9.63 -6.30 -4.21
N THR A 133 10.75 -5.64 -3.94
CA THR A 133 12.09 -6.15 -4.25
C THR A 133 12.40 -7.41 -3.47
N ARG A 134 12.14 -7.41 -2.15
CA ARG A 134 12.34 -8.58 -1.28
C ARG A 134 11.55 -9.78 -1.78
N HIS A 135 10.28 -9.57 -2.11
CA HIS A 135 9.41 -10.64 -2.61
C HIS A 135 9.90 -11.22 -3.94
N LYS A 136 10.30 -10.37 -4.90
CA LYS A 136 10.88 -10.82 -6.18
C LYS A 136 12.16 -11.65 -5.96
N LEU A 137 13.05 -11.19 -5.08
CA LEU A 137 14.28 -11.91 -4.76
C LEU A 137 14.00 -13.25 -4.09
N GLU A 138 13.00 -13.32 -3.22
CA GLU A 138 12.58 -14.57 -2.59
C GLU A 138 12.04 -15.58 -3.62
N ILE A 139 11.22 -15.13 -4.57
CA ILE A 139 10.73 -15.98 -5.66
C ILE A 139 11.91 -16.57 -6.47
N VAL A 140 12.86 -15.72 -6.87
CA VAL A 140 14.04 -16.17 -7.62
C VAL A 140 14.87 -17.16 -6.80
N ARG A 141 15.12 -16.83 -5.53
CA ARG A 141 15.86 -17.71 -4.62
C ARG A 141 15.19 -19.09 -4.51
N ARG A 142 13.88 -19.11 -4.26
CA ARG A 142 13.10 -20.36 -4.16
C ARG A 142 13.12 -21.14 -5.46
N GLY A 143 13.03 -20.47 -6.61
CA GLY A 143 13.16 -21.08 -7.92
C GLY A 143 14.51 -21.76 -8.13
N ASN A 144 15.60 -21.10 -7.75
CA ASN A 144 16.95 -21.66 -7.83
C ASN A 144 17.13 -22.87 -6.91
N GLU A 145 16.59 -22.81 -5.68
CA GLU A 145 16.61 -23.95 -4.74
C GLU A 145 15.91 -25.18 -5.33
N VAL A 146 14.77 -25.00 -6.00
CA VAL A 146 14.02 -26.10 -6.64
C VAL A 146 14.79 -26.68 -7.83
N LEU A 147 15.49 -25.84 -8.59
CA LEU A 147 16.27 -26.26 -9.76
C LEU A 147 17.67 -26.77 -9.42
N GLY A 148 18.09 -26.68 -8.15
CA GLY A 148 19.45 -27.02 -7.73
C GLY A 148 20.51 -26.10 -8.34
N LEU A 149 20.13 -24.87 -8.71
CA LEU A 149 21.05 -23.89 -9.29
C LEU A 149 21.79 -23.16 -8.17
N ASP A 150 23.11 -23.33 -8.09
CA ASP A 150 23.94 -22.49 -7.23
C ASP A 150 24.08 -21.09 -7.88
N PRO A 151 23.76 -20.00 -7.17
CA PRO A 151 24.02 -18.65 -7.66
C PRO A 151 25.46 -18.41 -8.16
N ALA A 152 26.45 -19.14 -7.62
CA ALA A 152 27.84 -19.08 -8.07
C ALA A 152 28.03 -19.59 -9.51
N ASP A 153 27.26 -20.59 -9.93
CA ASP A 153 27.35 -21.17 -11.27
C ASP A 153 26.83 -20.20 -12.35
N LEU A 154 25.81 -19.39 -12.00
CA LEU A 154 25.20 -18.42 -12.92
C LEU A 154 26.11 -17.23 -13.24
N MET A 155 27.00 -16.84 -12.32
CA MET A 155 27.95 -15.74 -12.55
C MET A 155 29.21 -16.19 -13.33
N GLY A 156 29.47 -17.49 -13.44
CA GLY A 156 30.65 -18.05 -14.11
C GLY A 156 30.51 -18.32 -15.62
N ALA A 157 29.28 -18.32 -16.17
CA ALA A 157 29.01 -18.69 -17.55
C ALA A 157 29.31 -17.60 -18.61
N GLY A 158 29.93 -16.48 -18.20
CA GLY A 158 30.19 -15.31 -19.06
C GLY A 158 31.43 -15.39 -19.96
N GLY A 159 32.15 -16.51 -20.05
CA GLY A 159 33.28 -16.57 -20.97
C GLY A 159 34.12 -17.83 -20.87
N ARG A 160 33.85 -18.78 -21.75
CA ARG A 160 34.82 -19.76 -22.25
C ARG A 160 34.15 -20.51 -23.39
N ASP A 161 34.32 -20.02 -24.61
CA ASP A 161 34.27 -20.83 -25.84
C ASP A 161 34.90 -20.02 -26.98
N GLY A 162 36.23 -20.05 -27.00
CA GLY A 162 37.06 -19.48 -28.06
C GLY A 162 38.32 -20.31 -28.24
N ASP A 163 38.23 -21.64 -28.11
CA ASP A 163 39.36 -22.53 -28.32
C ASP A 163 39.59 -22.74 -29.82
N GLY A 164 40.33 -21.79 -30.41
CA GLY A 164 40.84 -21.84 -31.77
C GLY A 164 41.86 -22.96 -31.92
N LYS A 165 41.41 -24.16 -32.26
CA LYS A 165 42.26 -25.18 -32.90
C LYS A 165 42.79 -24.64 -34.23
N ARG A 166 44.05 -24.14 -34.25
CA ARG A 166 44.91 -24.24 -35.43
C ARG A 166 45.99 -25.27 -35.14
N GLY A 167 45.80 -26.43 -35.73
CA GLY A 167 46.80 -27.49 -35.73
C GLY A 167 47.93 -27.23 -36.72
N GLY A 168 48.94 -28.08 -36.62
CA GLY A 168 49.86 -28.41 -37.71
C GLY A 168 51.24 -27.79 -37.61
N GLY A 169 52.23 -28.60 -37.21
CA GLY A 169 53.63 -28.27 -37.46
C GLY A 169 54.67 -28.87 -36.50
N ARG A 170 54.62 -30.18 -36.21
CA ARG A 170 55.84 -30.90 -35.81
C ARG A 170 56.44 -31.53 -37.08
N SER A 171 57.64 -31.09 -37.43
CA SER A 171 58.58 -31.88 -38.23
C SER A 171 59.90 -31.88 -37.47
N GLU A 172 60.19 -33.01 -36.82
CA GLU A 172 61.51 -33.35 -36.31
C GLU A 172 62.39 -33.91 -37.45
N LEU A 173 63.70 -34.00 -37.15
CA LEU A 173 64.73 -34.86 -37.77
C LEU A 173 65.54 -34.28 -38.93
N ARG A 174 66.66 -33.61 -38.65
CA ARG A 174 68.02 -34.20 -38.49
C ARG A 174 69.07 -33.11 -38.34
#